data_AF-A0A6G3WXK0-F1
#
_entry.id   AF-A0A6G3WXK0-F1
#
_cell.length_a   1.000
_cell.length_b   1.000
_cell.length_c   1.000
_cell.angle_alpha   90.00
_cell.angle_beta   90.00
_cell.angle_gamma   90.00
#
_symmetry.space_group_name_H-M   'P 1'
#
loop_
_entity.id
_entity.type
_entity.pdbx_description
1 polymer ?
#
loop_
_entity_poly.entity_id
_entity_poly.type
_entity_poly.pdbx_seq_one_letter_code
_entity_poly.pdbx_strand_id
1 'polypeptide(L)'
;MNPDRRDRLRDAAVEVLAGEGGRGLTHRAVDRAAEVPPGTTKNYFPTRDAVLRAAAERCLEQYLALTARLASAPGPTDREGLTALFRSLLENVAGPGRSRLLAVLELQAEATRRPWLS
;
A
#
# COMPACT_ATOMS: atom_id res chain seq x y z
N MET A 1 22.40 -3.87 -0.04
CA MET A 1 20.98 -3.90 0.37
C MET A 1 20.19 -4.45 -0.80
N ASN A 2 19.39 -5.51 -0.64
CA ASN A 2 18.69 -6.16 -1.76
C ASN A 2 17.35 -5.43 -2.00
N PRO A 3 17.17 -4.67 -3.10
CA PRO A 3 15.96 -3.89 -3.37
C PRO A 3 14.68 -4.75 -3.31
N ASP A 4 14.74 -5.96 -3.87
CA ASP A 4 13.63 -6.91 -3.89
C ASP A 4 13.21 -7.35 -2.49
N ARG A 5 14.12 -7.31 -1.52
CA ARG A 5 13.79 -7.63 -0.12
C ARG A 5 13.14 -6.44 0.58
N ARG A 6 13.62 -5.22 0.32
CA ARG A 6 13.03 -4.00 0.90
C ARG A 6 11.60 -3.81 0.39
N ASP A 7 11.36 -4.01 -0.89
CA ASP A 7 10.01 -3.85 -1.47
C ASP A 7 9.05 -4.94 -1.00
N ARG A 8 9.49 -6.20 -0.89
CA ARG A 8 8.67 -7.27 -0.27
C ARG A 8 8.22 -6.94 1.15
N LEU A 9 9.11 -6.38 1.98
CA LEU A 9 8.74 -5.95 3.33
C LEU A 9 7.71 -4.81 3.33
N ARG A 10 7.80 -3.91 2.35
CA ARG A 10 6.85 -2.79 2.20
C ARG A 10 5.49 -3.28 1.72
N ASP A 11 5.47 -4.18 0.75
CA ASP A 11 4.24 -4.84 0.27
C ASP A 11 3.58 -5.63 1.42
N ALA A 12 4.35 -6.39 2.18
CA ALA A 12 3.85 -7.09 3.37
C ALA A 12 3.31 -6.13 4.44
N ALA A 13 3.93 -4.96 4.64
CA ALA A 13 3.41 -3.94 5.56
C ALA A 13 2.07 -3.36 5.10
N VAL A 14 1.86 -3.20 3.78
CA VAL A 14 0.56 -2.81 3.19
C VAL A 14 -0.49 -3.89 3.46
N GLU A 15 -0.17 -5.17 3.26
CA GLU A 15 -1.10 -6.27 3.53
C GLU A 15 -1.45 -6.39 5.02
N VAL A 16 -0.48 -6.21 5.92
CA VAL A 16 -0.73 -6.21 7.37
C VAL A 16 -1.63 -5.04 7.76
N LEU A 17 -1.41 -3.84 7.21
CA LEU A 17 -2.31 -2.70 7.45
C LEU A 17 -3.72 -3.00 6.94
N ALA A 18 -3.85 -3.56 5.74
CA ALA A 18 -5.13 -3.88 5.14
C ALA A 18 -5.93 -4.94 5.91
N GLY A 19 -5.25 -5.95 6.47
CA GLY A 19 -5.88 -7.08 7.14
C GLY A 19 -6.00 -6.93 8.66
N GLU A 20 -5.01 -6.35 9.32
CA GLU A 20 -4.90 -6.27 10.79
C GLU A 20 -4.98 -4.83 11.33
N GLY A 21 -5.07 -3.83 10.45
CA GLY A 21 -5.18 -2.41 10.79
C GLY A 21 -3.91 -1.81 11.41
N GLY A 22 -3.97 -0.53 11.76
CA GLY A 22 -2.82 0.18 12.35
C GLY A 22 -2.28 -0.46 13.63
N ARG A 23 -3.14 -1.07 14.46
CA ARG A 23 -2.72 -1.76 15.70
C ARG A 23 -2.00 -3.08 15.43
N GLY A 24 -2.36 -3.80 14.37
CA GLY A 24 -1.73 -5.06 13.96
C GLY A 24 -0.34 -4.86 13.35
N LEU A 25 -0.02 -3.64 12.90
CA LEU A 25 1.27 -3.34 12.29
C LEU A 25 2.44 -3.42 13.29
N THR A 26 3.06 -4.58 13.33
CA THR A 26 4.25 -4.91 14.12
C THR A 26 5.33 -5.51 13.24
N HIS A 27 6.61 -5.37 13.62
CA HIS A 27 7.72 -5.98 12.87
C HIS A 27 7.52 -7.49 12.66
N ARG A 28 7.02 -8.19 13.68
CA ARG A 28 6.76 -9.63 13.60
C ARG A 28 5.63 -9.96 12.62
N ALA A 29 4.57 -9.16 12.58
CA ALA A 29 3.48 -9.35 11.62
C ALA A 29 3.98 -9.15 10.18
N VAL A 30 4.83 -8.13 9.96
CA VAL A 30 5.45 -7.89 8.65
C VAL A 30 6.43 -9.00 8.26
N ASP A 31 7.29 -9.46 9.19
CA ASP A 31 8.20 -10.59 8.92
C ASP A 31 7.43 -11.85 8.50
N ARG A 32 6.31 -12.13 9.19
CA ARG A 32 5.41 -13.24 8.86
C ARG A 32 4.77 -13.06 7.49
N ALA A 33 4.19 -11.90 7.22
CA ALA A 33 3.52 -11.62 5.95
C ALA A 33 4.50 -11.59 4.75
N ALA A 34 5.75 -11.21 4.97
CA ALA A 34 6.80 -11.23 3.96
C ALA A 34 7.50 -12.59 3.81
N GLU A 35 7.15 -13.58 4.64
CA GLU A 35 7.77 -14.91 4.69
C GLU A 35 9.30 -14.85 4.87
N VAL A 36 9.76 -13.98 5.78
CA VAL A 36 11.18 -13.78 6.08
C VAL A 36 11.54 -14.15 7.52
N PRO A 37 12.83 -14.38 7.84
CA PRO A 37 13.26 -14.63 9.20
C PRO A 37 12.84 -13.52 10.17
N PRO A 38 12.48 -13.85 11.43
CA PRO A 38 12.16 -12.86 12.45
C PRO A 38 13.29 -11.85 12.66
N GLY A 39 12.93 -10.57 12.79
CA GLY A 39 13.87 -9.46 12.96
C GLY A 39 14.33 -8.83 11.64
N THR A 40 13.99 -9.40 10.48
CA THR A 40 14.34 -8.83 9.18
C THR A 40 13.73 -7.43 9.02
N THR A 41 12.45 -7.25 9.33
CA THR A 41 11.76 -5.96 9.26
C THR A 41 12.40 -4.95 10.21
N LYS A 42 12.79 -5.37 11.42
CA LYS A 42 13.45 -4.49 12.40
C LYS A 42 14.81 -4.00 11.90
N ASN A 43 15.53 -4.84 11.13
CA ASN A 43 16.79 -4.46 10.52
C ASN A 43 16.63 -3.41 9.41
N TYR A 44 15.54 -3.47 8.63
CA TYR A 44 15.28 -2.50 7.54
C TYR A 44 14.56 -1.22 8.02
N PHE A 45 13.64 -1.37 8.97
CA PHE A 45 12.75 -0.34 9.47
C PHE A 45 12.78 -0.37 11.01
N PRO A 46 13.72 0.33 11.67
CA PRO A 46 14.01 0.12 13.10
C PRO A 46 12.85 0.46 14.05
N THR A 47 11.92 1.31 13.62
CA THR A 47 10.80 1.79 14.44
C THR A 47 9.47 1.47 13.76
N ARG A 48 8.38 1.45 14.54
CA ARG A 48 7.02 1.35 13.97
C ARG A 48 6.73 2.47 12.98
N ASP A 49 7.22 3.68 13.27
CA ASP A 49 7.08 4.84 12.40
C ASP A 49 7.83 4.67 11.07
N ALA A 50 8.98 4.00 11.09
CA ALA A 50 9.69 3.64 9.86
C ALA A 50 8.88 2.65 9.01
N VAL A 51 8.20 1.67 9.63
CA VAL A 51 7.32 0.73 8.91
C VAL A 51 6.10 1.44 8.32
N LEU A 52 5.45 2.32 9.10
CA LEU A 52 4.32 3.12 8.63
C LEU A 52 4.70 3.99 7.43
N ARG A 53 5.84 4.69 7.52
CA ARG A 53 6.36 5.51 6.42
C ARG A 53 6.65 4.66 5.19
N ALA A 54 7.29 3.51 5.37
CA ALA A 54 7.64 2.62 4.27
C ALA A 54 6.40 2.06 3.54
N ALA A 55 5.32 1.77 4.28
CA ALA A 55 4.03 1.37 3.74
C ALA A 55 3.31 2.53 3.01
N ALA A 56 3.34 3.74 3.58
CA ALA A 56 2.78 4.93 2.96
C ALA A 56 3.47 5.28 1.63
N GLU A 57 4.82 5.29 1.63
CA GLU A 57 5.62 5.47 0.41
C GLU A 57 5.28 4.40 -0.64
N ARG A 58 5.07 3.15 -0.21
CA ARG A 58 4.73 2.05 -1.13
C ARG A 58 3.34 2.20 -1.73
N CYS A 59 2.36 2.63 -0.92
CA CYS A 59 1.02 2.96 -1.42
C CYS A 59 1.08 4.09 -2.46
N LEU A 60 1.89 5.13 -2.21
CA LEU A 60 2.09 6.25 -3.13
C LEU A 60 2.72 5.78 -4.45
N GLU A 61 3.79 4.98 -4.39
CA GLU A 61 4.44 4.42 -5.59
C GLU A 61 3.44 3.62 -6.45
N GLN A 62 2.66 2.74 -5.82
CA GLN A 62 1.66 1.95 -6.52
C GLN A 62 0.54 2.81 -7.11
N TYR A 63 0.15 3.90 -6.42
CA TYR A 63 -0.84 4.85 -6.93
C TYR A 63 -0.30 5.61 -8.15
N LEU A 64 0.93 6.11 -8.08
CA LEU A 64 1.59 6.80 -9.19
C LEU A 64 1.78 5.88 -10.41
N ALA A 65 2.11 4.61 -10.19
CA ALA A 65 2.19 3.62 -11.26
C ALA A 65 0.82 3.38 -11.93
N LEU A 66 -0.26 3.30 -11.13
CA LEU A 66 -1.61 3.16 -11.65
C LEU A 66 -2.04 4.39 -12.46
N THR A 67 -1.82 5.60 -11.95
CA THR A 67 -2.18 6.83 -12.65
C THR A 67 -1.37 7.01 -13.94
N ALA A 68 -0.08 6.69 -13.93
CA ALA A 68 0.75 6.70 -15.13
C ALA A 68 0.21 5.74 -16.20
N ARG A 69 -0.20 4.52 -15.81
CA ARG A 69 -0.81 3.54 -16.73
C ARG A 69 -2.15 4.01 -17.31
N LEU A 70 -2.94 4.74 -16.53
CA LEU A 70 -4.21 5.30 -16.99
C LEU A 70 -3.97 6.49 -17.93
N ALA A 71 -2.99 7.34 -17.63
CA ALA A 71 -2.63 8.50 -18.43
C ALA A 71 -1.99 8.14 -19.78
N SER A 72 -1.39 6.96 -19.90
CA SER A 72 -0.82 6.47 -21.16
C SER A 72 -1.85 5.86 -22.11
N ALA A 73 -3.07 5.56 -21.63
CA ALA A 73 -4.16 5.08 -22.46
C ALA A 73 -4.93 6.27 -23.07
N PRO A 74 -5.45 6.15 -24.31
CA PRO A 74 -6.38 7.13 -24.85
C PRO A 74 -7.56 7.31 -23.89
N GLY A 75 -7.89 8.58 -23.60
CA GLY A 75 -9.06 8.90 -22.79
C GLY A 75 -10.36 8.45 -23.45
N PRO A 76 -11.44 8.23 -22.66
CA PRO A 76 -12.73 7.87 -23.22
C PRO A 76 -13.26 8.99 -24.12
N THR A 77 -13.66 8.65 -25.34
CA THR A 77 -14.20 9.60 -26.33
C THR A 77 -15.73 9.65 -26.35
N ASP A 78 -16.38 8.72 -25.65
CA ASP A 78 -17.83 8.61 -25.54
C ASP A 78 -18.27 8.10 -24.15
N ARG A 79 -19.60 7.98 -23.98
CA ARG A 79 -20.21 7.51 -22.73
C ARG A 79 -19.84 6.05 -22.41
N GLU A 80 -19.72 5.21 -23.43
CA GLU A 80 -19.44 3.78 -23.24
C GLU A 80 -18.00 3.58 -22.73
N GLY A 81 -17.03 4.25 -23.35
CA GLY A 81 -15.65 4.28 -22.90
C GLY A 81 -15.51 4.83 -21.48
N LEU A 82 -16.25 5.89 -21.13
CA LEU A 82 -16.23 6.43 -19.77
C LEU A 82 -16.78 5.41 -18.76
N THR A 83 -17.85 4.71 -19.13
CA THR A 83 -18.44 3.66 -18.30
C THR A 83 -17.49 2.48 -18.10
N ALA A 84 -16.81 2.04 -19.16
CA ALA A 84 -15.81 0.98 -19.11
C ALA A 84 -14.60 1.37 -18.25
N LEU A 85 -14.15 2.63 -18.33
CA LEU A 85 -13.10 3.16 -17.46
C LEU A 85 -13.52 3.11 -15.98
N PHE A 86 -14.70 3.64 -15.64
CA PHE A 86 -15.19 3.62 -14.26
C PHE A 86 -15.36 2.19 -13.74
N ARG A 87 -15.89 1.28 -14.54
CA ARG A 87 -15.98 -0.15 -14.20
C ARG A 87 -14.60 -0.72 -13.86
N SER A 88 -13.61 -0.49 -14.72
CA SER A 88 -12.25 -0.99 -14.52
C SER A 88 -11.60 -0.43 -13.24
N LEU A 89 -11.86 0.84 -12.91
CA LEU A 89 -11.38 1.45 -11.67
C LEU A 89 -12.05 0.83 -10.44
N LEU A 90 -13.36 0.61 -10.49
CA LEU A 90 -14.10 -0.02 -9.40
C LEU A 90 -13.68 -1.49 -9.20
N GLU A 91 -13.49 -2.24 -10.29
CA GLU A 91 -12.99 -3.63 -10.26
C GLU A 91 -11.57 -3.70 -9.67
N ASN A 92 -10.71 -2.73 -9.99
CA ASN A 92 -9.38 -2.64 -9.38
C ASN A 92 -9.49 -2.46 -7.86
N VAL A 93 -10.27 -1.47 -7.41
CA VAL A 93 -10.46 -1.16 -5.99
C VAL A 93 -11.14 -2.31 -5.24
N ALA A 94 -12.07 -3.02 -5.87
CA ALA A 94 -12.73 -4.17 -5.29
C ALA A 94 -11.84 -5.43 -5.25
N GLY A 95 -10.87 -5.53 -6.17
CA GLY A 95 -9.96 -6.67 -6.30
C GLY A 95 -8.50 -6.29 -6.02
N PRO A 96 -7.60 -6.27 -7.03
CA PRO A 96 -6.15 -6.17 -6.81
C PRO A 96 -5.67 -4.92 -6.04
N GLY A 97 -6.41 -3.82 -6.08
CA GLY A 97 -6.12 -2.57 -5.38
C GLY A 97 -6.73 -2.47 -3.99
N ARG A 98 -7.47 -3.50 -3.53
CA ARG A 98 -8.21 -3.47 -2.26
C ARG A 98 -7.29 -3.26 -1.06
N SER A 99 -6.21 -4.03 -0.97
CA SER A 99 -5.27 -3.91 0.16
C SER A 99 -4.65 -2.52 0.24
N ARG A 100 -4.27 -1.94 -0.91
CA ARG A 100 -3.78 -0.55 -0.97
C ARG A 100 -4.84 0.44 -0.48
N LEU A 101 -6.10 0.32 -0.91
CA LEU A 101 -7.17 1.21 -0.44
C LEU A 101 -7.32 1.13 1.08
N LEU A 102 -7.44 -0.08 1.63
CA LEU A 102 -7.63 -0.29 3.06
C LEU A 102 -6.43 0.24 3.86
N ALA A 103 -5.22 -0.02 3.39
CA ALA A 103 -4.01 0.49 4.02
C ALA A 103 -3.97 2.03 4.04
N VAL A 104 -4.38 2.71 2.97
CA VAL A 104 -4.45 4.18 2.94
C VAL A 104 -5.49 4.70 3.94
N LEU A 105 -6.66 4.07 4.05
CA LEU A 105 -7.67 4.46 5.04
C LEU A 105 -7.15 4.29 6.48
N GLU A 106 -6.44 3.20 6.75
CA GLU A 106 -5.80 2.97 8.06
C GLU A 106 -4.69 3.98 8.35
N LEU A 107 -3.89 4.34 7.34
CA LEU A 107 -2.86 5.37 7.46
C LEU A 107 -3.47 6.74 7.76
N GLN A 108 -4.57 7.11 7.08
CA GLN A 108 -5.31 8.35 7.36
C GLN A 108 -5.87 8.36 8.78
N ALA A 109 -6.46 7.24 9.22
CA ALA A 109 -6.95 7.10 10.59
C ALA A 109 -5.82 7.18 11.63
N GLU A 110 -4.62 6.67 11.31
CA GLU A 110 -3.45 6.77 12.18
C GLU A 110 -2.85 8.18 12.19
N ALA A 111 -2.91 8.92 11.09
CA ALA A 111 -2.43 10.29 10.99
C ALA A 111 -3.17 11.24 11.94
N THR A 112 -4.46 10.99 12.25
CA THR A 112 -5.19 11.78 13.25
C THR A 112 -4.63 11.60 14.67
N ARG A 113 -3.89 10.52 14.93
CA ARG A 113 -3.23 10.22 16.21
C ARG A 113 -1.73 10.55 16.20
N ARG A 114 -1.16 10.75 15.01
CA ARG A 114 0.28 10.98 14.77
C ARG A 114 0.44 12.08 13.71
N PRO A 115 0.48 13.37 14.12
CA PRO A 115 0.42 14.50 13.20
C PRO A 115 1.52 14.54 12.13
N TRP A 116 2.68 13.91 12.37
CA TRP A 116 3.77 13.83 11.39
C TRP A 116 3.47 12.91 10.18
N LEU A 117 2.39 12.13 10.22
CA LEU A 117 1.89 11.31 9.11
C LEU A 117 0.91 12.06 8.19
N SER A 118 0.46 13.26 8.58
CA SER A 118 -0.44 14.12 7.77
C SER A 118 0.32 14.94 6.74
#